data_AF-A0A0B2NXP0-F1
#
_entry.id   AF-A0A0B2NXP0-F1
#
_cell.length_a   1.000
_cell.length_b   1.000
_cell.length_c   1.000
_cell.angle_alpha   90.00
_cell.angle_beta   90.00
_cell.angle_gamma   90.00
#
_symmetry.space_group_name_H-M   'P 1'
#
loop_
_entity.id
_entity.type
_entity.pdbx_description
1 polymer ?
#
loop_
_entity_poly.entity_id
_entity_poly.type
_entity_poly.pdbx_seq_one_letter_code
_entity_poly.pdbx_strand_id
1 'polypeptide(L)'
;MKLAQKAAMAKRWEDFKKIMKDDQENLLKQFDLFENSAIHVATRSNSPRLLRELIEMLPKEERWQALCKENREGNTVLHEVVFCKKKKMADVVFEIEDELLLQQQSSSLEEKRTLLDMRNHRGETPLFMAAMHGKLKMLKHMANRTGTRNMEDFRKHLHRSDKYSALHASVMGQHFDVAIWLVRMNRELAMEKDEKELTCLQLLAKMPQVFRSHTHMGLVKSIIYHCTFSIL
;
A
#
# COMPACT_ATOMS: atom_id res chain seq x y z
N MET A 1 17.86 17.01 12.66
CA MET A 1 16.69 17.21 11.74
C MET A 1 16.92 17.94 10.39
N LYS A 2 17.15 19.27 10.30
CA LYS A 2 17.18 20.01 8.99
C LYS A 2 18.16 19.44 7.94
N LEU A 3 19.33 18.98 8.37
CA LEU A 3 20.32 18.36 7.48
C LEU A 3 19.83 17.03 6.91
N ALA A 4 19.17 16.20 7.74
CA ALA A 4 18.57 14.94 7.30
C ALA A 4 17.48 15.20 6.25
N GLN A 5 16.62 16.21 6.47
CA GLN A 5 15.60 16.62 5.49
C GLN A 5 16.23 17.00 4.15
N LYS A 6 17.28 17.84 4.16
CA LYS A 6 18.02 18.20 2.94
C LYS A 6 18.65 16.98 2.25
N ALA A 7 19.22 16.05 3.01
CA ALA A 7 19.81 14.82 2.46
C ALA A 7 18.74 13.93 1.79
N ALA A 8 17.60 13.70 2.46
CA ALA A 8 16.49 12.93 1.94
C ALA A 8 15.89 13.55 0.66
N MET A 9 15.66 14.87 0.66
CA MET A 9 15.17 15.60 -0.52
C MET A 9 16.14 15.50 -1.71
N ALA A 10 17.45 15.56 -1.44
CA ALA A 10 18.50 15.38 -2.43
C ALA A 10 18.77 13.90 -2.79
N LYS A 11 18.00 12.95 -2.23
CA LYS A 11 18.18 11.49 -2.40
C LYS A 11 19.58 10.97 -2.00
N ARG A 12 20.27 11.69 -1.11
CA ARG A 12 21.55 11.27 -0.51
C ARG A 12 21.29 10.37 0.69
N TRP A 13 20.87 9.14 0.41
CA TRP A 13 20.37 8.22 1.43
C TRP A 13 21.42 7.73 2.42
N GLU A 14 22.68 7.64 2.02
CA GLU A 14 23.77 7.30 2.94
C GLU A 14 24.06 8.44 3.91
N ASP A 15 24.07 9.69 3.43
CA ASP A 15 24.18 10.88 4.29
C ASP A 15 23.00 10.96 5.24
N PHE A 16 21.78 10.76 4.72
CA PHE A 16 20.56 10.71 5.53
C PHE A 16 20.70 9.66 6.65
N LYS A 17 21.11 8.44 6.31
CA LYS A 17 21.33 7.37 7.28
C LYS A 17 22.37 7.75 8.33
N LYS A 18 23.51 8.31 7.92
CA LYS A 18 24.57 8.74 8.84
C LYS A 18 24.04 9.78 9.82
N ILE A 19 23.33 10.79 9.33
CA ILE A 19 22.73 11.83 10.17
C ILE A 19 21.70 11.23 11.15
N MET A 20 20.85 10.31 10.69
CA MET A 20 19.86 9.66 11.57
C MET A 20 20.51 8.73 12.61
N LYS A 21 21.64 8.10 12.28
CA LYS A 21 22.41 7.27 13.21
C LYS A 21 22.98 8.10 14.38
N ASP A 22 23.42 9.32 14.08
CA ASP A 22 23.95 10.26 15.07
C ASP A 22 22.82 10.95 15.88
N ASP A 23 21.57 10.87 15.40
CA ASP A 23 20.40 11.60 15.91
C ASP A 23 19.18 10.64 16.04
N GLN A 24 19.36 9.55 16.77
CA GLN A 24 18.37 8.44 16.85
C GLN A 24 17.04 8.87 17.45
N GLU A 25 17.03 9.83 18.38
CA GLU A 25 15.79 10.37 18.96
C GLU A 25 14.84 10.93 17.89
N ASN A 26 15.38 11.37 16.75
CA ASN A 26 14.62 11.95 15.66
C ASN A 26 14.06 10.90 14.67
N LEU A 27 14.35 9.60 14.85
CA LEU A 27 13.81 8.52 14.01
C LEU A 27 12.28 8.45 14.06
N LEU A 28 11.69 8.73 15.24
CA LEU A 28 10.24 8.66 15.50
C LEU A 28 9.56 10.02 15.64
N LYS A 29 10.31 11.13 15.71
CA LYS A 29 9.73 12.47 15.73
C LYS A 29 9.22 12.86 14.34
N GLN A 30 8.39 13.90 14.30
CA GLN A 30 7.91 14.48 13.04
C GLN A 30 9.10 14.95 12.20
N PHE A 31 9.22 14.35 11.02
CA PHE A 31 10.28 14.62 10.06
C PHE A 31 9.87 15.63 9.00
N ASP A 32 8.61 15.65 8.55
CA ASP A 32 8.13 16.59 7.53
C ASP A 32 6.72 17.13 7.82
N LEU A 33 6.22 18.01 6.95
CA LEU A 33 4.91 18.67 7.07
C LEU A 33 3.71 17.71 6.93
N PHE A 34 3.95 16.47 6.49
CA PHE A 34 2.94 15.42 6.45
C PHE A 34 3.03 14.52 7.67
N GLU A 35 3.75 14.95 8.72
CA GLU A 35 3.95 14.22 9.97
C GLU A 35 4.60 12.84 9.78
N ASN A 36 5.28 12.63 8.65
CA ASN A 36 6.07 11.43 8.45
C ASN A 36 7.19 11.37 9.48
N SER A 37 7.50 10.18 9.97
CA SER A 37 8.76 9.92 10.68
C SER A 37 9.89 9.65 9.68
N ALA A 38 11.13 9.56 10.17
CA ALA A 38 12.26 9.16 9.30
C ALA A 38 12.06 7.78 8.67
N ILE A 39 11.36 6.86 9.36
CA ILE A 39 11.02 5.52 8.87
C ILE A 39 10.07 5.60 7.66
N HIS A 40 9.04 6.45 7.72
CA HIS A 40 8.16 6.71 6.57
C HIS A 40 8.96 7.30 5.39
N VAL A 41 9.83 8.28 5.66
CA VAL A 41 10.65 8.92 4.61
C VAL A 41 11.63 7.93 3.97
N ALA A 42 12.14 6.96 4.71
CA ALA A 42 13.03 5.92 4.20
C ALA A 42 12.40 5.10 3.07
N THR A 43 11.07 4.94 3.04
CA THR A 43 10.36 4.23 1.96
C THR A 43 10.61 4.88 0.59
N ARG A 44 10.75 6.21 0.54
CA ARG A 44 11.04 7.00 -0.68
C ARG A 44 12.37 6.63 -1.33
N SER A 45 13.30 6.03 -0.57
CA SER A 45 14.57 5.53 -1.10
C SER A 45 14.41 4.28 -1.97
N ASN A 46 13.31 3.54 -1.79
CA ASN A 46 13.08 2.24 -2.40
C ASN A 46 14.28 1.27 -2.17
N SER A 47 14.91 1.37 -0.99
CA SER A 47 16.02 0.54 -0.51
C SER A 47 15.60 -0.28 0.71
N PRO A 48 15.37 -1.61 0.53
CA PRO A 48 15.00 -2.48 1.65
C PRO A 48 16.06 -2.46 2.75
N ARG A 49 17.33 -2.39 2.34
CA ARG A 49 18.47 -2.29 3.25
C ARG A 49 18.39 -1.03 4.13
N LEU A 50 18.14 0.13 3.54
CA LEU A 50 18.06 1.38 4.30
C LEU A 50 16.89 1.34 5.30
N LEU A 51 15.71 0.87 4.84
CA LEU A 51 14.54 0.77 5.70
C LEU A 51 14.81 -0.14 6.90
N ARG A 52 15.38 -1.33 6.66
CA ARG A 52 15.77 -2.28 7.70
C ARG A 52 16.78 -1.66 8.67
N GLU A 53 17.87 -1.10 8.15
CA GLU A 53 18.93 -0.48 8.96
C GLU A 53 18.37 0.64 9.86
N LEU A 54 17.44 1.47 9.38
CA LEU A 54 16.85 2.54 10.20
C LEU A 54 15.88 2.02 11.27
N ILE A 55 15.12 0.96 11.01
CA ILE A 55 14.26 0.35 12.02
C ILE A 55 15.12 -0.38 13.07
N GLU A 56 16.19 -1.04 12.65
CA GLU A 56 17.08 -1.78 13.55
C GLU A 56 17.95 -0.86 14.42
N MET A 57 18.12 0.42 14.08
CA MET A 57 18.71 1.43 14.96
C MET A 57 17.88 1.68 16.22
N LEU A 58 16.57 1.41 16.18
CA LEU A 58 15.71 1.59 17.35
C LEU A 58 15.86 0.43 18.35
N PRO A 59 15.75 0.72 19.66
CA PRO A 59 15.55 -0.32 20.67
C PRO A 59 14.40 -1.24 20.27
N LYS A 60 14.52 -2.52 20.61
CA LYS A 60 13.59 -3.55 20.14
C LYS A 60 12.16 -3.27 20.57
N GLU A 61 12.01 -2.69 21.75
CA GLU A 61 10.77 -2.31 22.42
C GLU A 61 10.05 -1.18 21.67
N GLU A 62 10.80 -0.32 20.97
CA GLU A 62 10.25 0.81 20.19
C GLU A 62 9.92 0.43 18.74
N ARG A 63 10.39 -0.71 18.24
CA ARG A 63 10.20 -1.09 16.82
C ARG A 63 8.74 -1.29 16.47
N TRP A 64 7.93 -1.87 17.36
CA TRP A 64 6.48 -1.99 17.10
C TRP A 64 5.82 -0.62 16.96
N GLN A 65 6.13 0.30 17.89
CA GLN A 65 5.66 1.68 17.81
C GLN A 65 6.13 2.36 16.52
N ALA A 66 7.36 2.09 16.07
CA ALA A 66 7.90 2.63 14.83
C ALA A 66 7.12 2.18 13.59
N LEU A 67 6.73 0.89 13.55
CA LEU A 67 5.95 0.32 12.45
C LEU A 67 4.50 0.82 12.47
N CYS A 68 3.90 0.94 13.64
CA CYS A 68 2.52 1.40 13.83
C CYS A 68 2.37 2.92 13.84
N LYS A 69 3.46 3.68 13.92
CA LYS A 69 3.39 5.15 13.95
C LYS A 69 2.69 5.63 12.69
N GLU A 70 1.71 6.49 12.88
CA GLU A 70 0.92 7.08 11.81
C GLU A 70 1.47 8.45 11.43
N ASN A 71 1.41 8.78 10.14
CA ASN A 71 1.62 10.14 9.64
C ASN A 71 0.30 10.94 9.64
N ARG A 72 0.28 12.14 9.05
CA ARG A 72 -0.88 13.04 9.03
C ARG A 72 -2.13 12.43 8.40
N GLU A 73 -1.97 11.49 7.47
CA GLU A 73 -3.07 10.80 6.81
C GLU A 73 -3.51 9.54 7.57
N GLY A 74 -2.89 9.20 8.70
CA GLY A 74 -3.09 7.94 9.39
C GLY A 74 -2.30 6.78 8.77
N ASN A 75 -1.41 7.06 7.80
CA ASN A 75 -0.66 6.01 7.14
C ASN A 75 0.47 5.54 8.04
N THR A 76 0.57 4.22 8.21
CA THR A 76 1.75 3.56 8.77
C THR A 76 2.83 3.36 7.71
N VAL A 77 4.00 2.85 8.11
CA VAL A 77 5.06 2.49 7.15
C VAL A 77 4.57 1.48 6.10
N LEU A 78 3.65 0.58 6.47
CA LEU A 78 3.12 -0.42 5.54
C LEU A 78 2.19 0.20 4.47
N HIS A 79 1.47 1.27 4.81
CA HIS A 79 0.72 2.05 3.83
C HIS A 79 1.68 2.76 2.85
N GLU A 80 2.78 3.33 3.35
CA GLU A 80 3.75 4.04 2.50
C GLU A 80 4.52 3.12 1.54
N VAL A 81 4.83 1.88 1.94
CA VAL A 81 5.53 0.95 1.02
C VAL A 81 4.71 0.57 -0.20
N VAL A 82 3.39 0.82 -0.22
CA VAL A 82 2.53 0.64 -1.41
C VAL A 82 3.10 1.39 -2.62
N PHE A 83 3.72 2.54 -2.40
CA PHE A 83 4.27 3.38 -3.46
C PHE A 83 5.70 2.99 -3.88
N CYS A 84 6.32 2.03 -3.20
CA CYS A 84 7.64 1.52 -3.55
C CYS A 84 7.59 0.66 -4.83
N LYS A 85 8.68 0.67 -5.59
CA LYS A 85 8.85 -0.19 -6.78
C LYS A 85 9.27 -1.62 -6.42
N LYS A 86 10.01 -1.79 -5.32
CA LYS A 86 10.52 -3.10 -4.87
C LYS A 86 9.56 -3.68 -3.84
N LYS A 87 8.96 -4.82 -4.16
CA LYS A 87 8.14 -5.61 -3.20
C LYS A 87 8.90 -6.01 -1.92
N LYS A 88 10.23 -6.14 -2.03
CA LYS A 88 11.15 -6.35 -0.89
C LYS A 88 11.06 -5.27 0.20
N MET A 89 10.49 -4.10 -0.10
CA MET A 89 10.21 -3.09 0.93
C MET A 89 9.14 -3.57 1.91
N ALA A 90 8.10 -4.25 1.40
CA ALA A 90 7.08 -4.87 2.25
C ALA A 90 7.66 -6.06 3.02
N ASP A 91 8.50 -6.88 2.38
CA ASP A 91 9.18 -8.01 3.04
C ASP A 91 9.93 -7.57 4.31
N VAL A 92 10.65 -6.45 4.28
CA VAL A 92 11.34 -5.92 5.47
C VAL A 92 10.36 -5.60 6.60
N VAL A 93 9.26 -4.92 6.31
CA VAL A 93 8.25 -4.55 7.32
C VAL A 93 7.60 -5.81 7.91
N PHE A 94 7.30 -6.77 7.05
CA PHE A 94 6.71 -8.06 7.37
C PHE A 94 7.60 -8.95 8.22
N GLU A 95 8.89 -9.07 7.86
CA GLU A 95 9.88 -9.83 8.61
C GLU A 95 10.04 -9.26 10.04
N ILE A 96 10.13 -7.94 10.18
CA ILE A 96 10.25 -7.29 11.49
C ILE A 96 8.95 -7.45 12.30
N GLU A 97 7.78 -7.29 11.68
CA GLU A 97 6.49 -7.56 12.33
C GLU A 97 6.43 -9.00 12.87
N ASP A 98 6.81 -9.99 12.06
CA ASP A 98 6.78 -11.40 12.46
C ASP A 98 7.76 -11.68 13.62
N GLU A 99 8.97 -11.12 13.56
CA GLU A 99 9.96 -11.19 14.66
C GLU A 99 9.41 -10.65 15.98
N LEU A 100 8.67 -9.53 15.93
CA LEU A 100 8.07 -8.88 17.11
C LEU A 100 6.87 -9.67 17.65
N LEU A 101 6.02 -10.20 16.76
CA LEU A 101 4.82 -10.97 17.13
C LEU A 101 5.16 -12.34 17.74
N LEU A 102 6.29 -12.96 17.38
CA LEU A 102 6.76 -14.22 17.96
C LEU A 102 7.22 -14.09 19.42
N GLN A 103 7.67 -12.89 19.82
CA GLN A 103 8.21 -12.64 21.16
C GLN A 103 7.15 -12.27 22.18
N GLN A 104 5.98 -11.83 21.71
CA GLN A 104 4.79 -11.68 22.53
C GLN A 104 4.20 -13.07 22.83
N GLN A 105 4.86 -13.79 23.75
CA GLN A 105 4.29 -14.95 24.42
C GLN A 105 3.36 -14.45 25.52
N SER A 106 2.09 -14.83 25.44
CA SER A 106 1.09 -14.69 26.52
C SER A 106 0.33 -13.37 26.59
N SER A 107 -0.82 -13.30 25.92
CA SER A 107 -2.05 -12.69 26.47
C SER A 107 -3.23 -12.96 25.54
N SER A 108 -3.99 -14.03 25.82
CA SER A 108 -5.33 -14.36 25.28
C SER A 108 -5.52 -14.42 23.76
N LEU A 109 -6.55 -15.13 23.32
CA LEU A 109 -7.02 -15.26 21.93
C LEU A 109 -7.59 -13.94 21.35
N GLU A 110 -7.12 -12.78 21.81
CA GLU A 110 -7.37 -11.50 21.14
C GLU A 110 -6.68 -11.57 19.78
N GLU A 111 -7.43 -11.37 18.70
CA GLU A 111 -6.94 -11.39 17.33
C GLU A 111 -5.68 -10.51 17.23
N LYS A 112 -4.51 -11.12 17.01
CA LYS A 112 -3.25 -10.38 16.81
C LYS A 112 -3.42 -9.44 15.63
N ARG A 113 -3.76 -8.18 15.93
CA ARG A 113 -3.92 -7.11 14.95
C ARG A 113 -2.59 -6.87 14.26
N THR A 114 -2.56 -7.08 12.95
CA THR A 114 -1.38 -6.88 12.12
C THR A 114 -1.39 -5.48 11.50
N LEU A 115 -0.25 -5.05 10.97
CA LEU A 115 -0.12 -3.81 10.20
C LEU A 115 -1.02 -3.81 8.95
N LEU A 116 -1.39 -4.98 8.42
CA LEU A 116 -2.35 -5.11 7.32
C LEU A 116 -3.78 -4.77 7.75
N ASP A 117 -4.11 -4.97 9.03
CA ASP A 117 -5.41 -4.65 9.61
C ASP A 117 -5.53 -3.16 10.01
N MET A 118 -4.42 -2.42 10.01
CA MET A 118 -4.44 -0.99 10.30
C MET A 118 -5.12 -0.22 9.17
N ARG A 119 -5.89 0.80 9.56
CA ARG A 119 -6.64 1.66 8.64
C ARG A 119 -6.19 3.10 8.86
N ASN A 120 -5.90 3.81 7.78
CA ASN A 120 -5.57 5.23 7.84
C ASN A 120 -6.80 6.10 8.19
N HIS A 121 -6.66 7.42 8.24
CA HIS A 121 -7.76 8.34 8.60
C HIS A 121 -8.94 8.29 7.63
N ARG A 122 -8.74 7.79 6.40
CA ARG A 122 -9.81 7.53 5.43
C ARG A 122 -10.41 6.14 5.55
N GLY A 123 -9.95 5.31 6.49
CA GLY A 123 -10.44 3.95 6.67
C GLY A 123 -9.82 2.93 5.70
N GLU A 124 -8.74 3.28 5.02
CA GLU A 124 -8.12 2.46 3.97
C GLU A 124 -7.05 1.57 4.62
N THR A 125 -7.05 0.28 4.29
CA THR A 125 -5.93 -0.62 4.64
C THR A 125 -4.80 -0.47 3.62
N PRO A 126 -3.57 -0.96 3.89
CA PRO A 126 -2.51 -0.97 2.89
C PRO A 126 -2.89 -1.73 1.61
N LEU A 127 -3.66 -2.81 1.74
CA LEU A 127 -4.14 -3.60 0.61
C LEU A 127 -5.17 -2.83 -0.23
N PHE A 128 -6.08 -2.13 0.44
CA PHE A 128 -7.04 -1.25 -0.22
C PHE A 128 -6.32 -0.14 -1.00
N MET A 129 -5.35 0.54 -0.38
CA MET A 129 -4.54 1.57 -1.04
C MET A 129 -3.79 1.03 -2.26
N ALA A 130 -3.22 -0.18 -2.17
CA ALA A 130 -2.55 -0.81 -3.30
C ALA A 130 -3.49 -1.05 -4.48
N ALA A 131 -4.74 -1.44 -4.22
CA ALA A 131 -5.75 -1.58 -5.26
C ALA A 131 -6.19 -0.22 -5.84
N MET A 132 -6.52 0.73 -4.97
CA MET A 132 -6.97 2.08 -5.33
C MET A 132 -5.94 2.83 -6.20
N HIS A 133 -4.65 2.62 -5.97
CA HIS A 133 -3.56 3.27 -6.71
C HIS A 133 -2.93 2.40 -7.82
N GLY A 134 -3.58 1.29 -8.20
CA GLY A 134 -3.13 0.48 -9.34
C GLY A 134 -1.82 -0.25 -9.12
N LYS A 135 -1.43 -0.52 -7.87
CA LYS A 135 -0.14 -1.13 -7.51
C LYS A 135 -0.22 -2.66 -7.56
N LEU A 136 -0.63 -3.23 -8.70
CA LEU A 136 -0.93 -4.66 -8.85
C LEU A 136 0.18 -5.60 -8.32
N LYS A 137 1.45 -5.29 -8.62
CA LYS A 137 2.59 -6.11 -8.16
C LYS A 137 2.72 -6.12 -6.64
N MET A 138 2.53 -4.97 -5.99
CA MET A 138 2.60 -4.86 -4.53
C MET A 138 1.34 -5.47 -3.89
N LEU A 139 0.17 -5.18 -4.46
CA LEU A 139 -1.11 -5.75 -4.05
C LEU A 139 -1.06 -7.29 -4.01
N LYS A 140 -0.65 -7.93 -5.10
CA LYS A 140 -0.49 -9.41 -5.17
C LYS A 140 0.49 -9.92 -4.12
N HIS A 141 1.60 -9.21 -3.92
CA HIS A 141 2.64 -9.60 -2.98
C HIS A 141 2.13 -9.55 -1.53
N MET A 142 1.43 -8.49 -1.14
CA MET A 142 0.83 -8.35 0.18
C MET A 142 -0.36 -9.31 0.36
N ALA A 143 -1.16 -9.53 -0.68
CA ALA A 143 -2.28 -10.47 -0.66
C ALA A 143 -1.83 -11.92 -0.44
N ASN A 144 -0.65 -12.29 -0.93
CA ASN A 144 -0.09 -13.62 -0.65
C ASN A 144 0.22 -13.82 0.84
N ARG A 145 0.52 -12.76 1.60
CA ARG A 145 0.70 -12.81 3.06
C ARG A 145 -0.63 -12.97 3.79
N THR A 146 -1.72 -12.38 3.30
CA THR A 146 -3.07 -12.56 3.88
C THR A 146 -3.70 -13.90 3.48
N GLY A 147 -3.50 -14.32 2.23
CA GLY A 147 -4.08 -15.52 1.65
C GLY A 147 -3.51 -16.84 2.20
N THR A 148 -2.47 -16.78 3.03
CA THR A 148 -1.99 -17.94 3.80
C THR A 148 -2.90 -18.30 4.98
N ARG A 149 -3.83 -17.41 5.39
CA ARG A 149 -4.66 -17.58 6.60
C ARG A 149 -6.11 -17.97 6.28
N ASN A 150 -6.84 -17.19 5.45
CA ASN A 150 -8.22 -17.47 4.99
C ASN A 150 -8.65 -16.45 3.89
N MET A 151 -9.63 -16.80 3.05
CA MET A 151 -10.28 -15.88 2.09
C MET A 151 -11.08 -14.76 2.79
N GLU A 152 -11.67 -15.04 3.95
CA GLU A 152 -12.38 -14.00 4.74
C GLU A 152 -11.41 -12.91 5.23
N ASP A 153 -10.22 -13.32 5.66
CA ASP A 153 -9.13 -12.40 6.03
C ASP A 153 -8.68 -11.53 4.86
N PHE A 154 -8.75 -12.03 3.62
CA PHE A 154 -8.48 -11.20 2.45
C PHE A 154 -9.61 -10.21 2.20
N ARG A 155 -10.88 -10.66 2.28
CA ARG A 155 -12.08 -9.88 1.98
C ARG A 155 -12.23 -8.63 2.86
N LYS A 156 -11.90 -8.71 4.16
CA LYS A 156 -11.97 -7.56 5.09
C LYS A 156 -11.08 -6.38 4.69
N HIS A 157 -9.99 -6.64 3.97
CA HIS A 157 -9.08 -5.59 3.49
C HIS A 157 -9.50 -4.95 2.16
N LEU A 158 -10.49 -5.54 1.47
CA LEU A 158 -10.98 -5.03 0.18
C LEU A 158 -12.04 -3.94 0.31
N HIS A 159 -12.35 -3.52 1.53
CA HIS A 159 -13.34 -2.49 1.82
C HIS A 159 -12.72 -1.40 2.68
N ARG A 160 -13.02 -0.15 2.35
CA ARG A 160 -12.81 1.00 3.24
C ARG A 160 -13.87 1.01 4.34
N SER A 161 -13.69 1.84 5.38
CA SER A 161 -14.63 1.91 6.52
C SER A 161 -16.07 2.26 6.12
N ASP A 162 -16.28 2.96 5.01
CA ASP A 162 -17.60 3.30 4.44
C ASP A 162 -18.17 2.23 3.50
N LYS A 163 -17.59 1.02 3.50
CA LYS A 163 -17.92 -0.10 2.60
C LYS A 163 -17.62 0.17 1.13
N TYR A 164 -16.97 1.28 0.77
CA TYR A 164 -16.49 1.48 -0.58
C TYR A 164 -15.44 0.41 -0.91
N SER A 165 -15.68 -0.39 -1.97
CA SER A 165 -14.84 -1.55 -2.26
C SER A 165 -13.63 -1.21 -3.14
N ALA A 166 -12.56 -1.98 -3.00
CA ALA A 166 -11.31 -1.85 -3.73
C ALA A 166 -11.54 -2.01 -5.24
N LEU A 167 -12.57 -2.79 -5.64
CA LEU A 167 -12.96 -2.94 -7.03
C LEU A 167 -13.54 -1.63 -7.59
N HIS A 168 -14.48 -0.98 -6.88
CA HIS A 168 -14.99 0.33 -7.27
C HIS A 168 -13.87 1.36 -7.40
N ALA A 169 -12.98 1.42 -6.40
CA ALA A 169 -11.82 2.29 -6.40
C ALA A 169 -10.90 2.07 -7.62
N SER A 170 -10.56 0.81 -7.92
CA SER A 170 -9.70 0.45 -9.05
C SER A 170 -10.33 0.79 -10.40
N VAL A 171 -11.65 0.60 -10.56
CA VAL A 171 -12.38 0.95 -11.79
C VAL A 171 -12.44 2.46 -11.98
N MET A 172 -12.78 3.22 -10.93
CA MET A 172 -12.77 4.69 -10.97
C MET A 172 -11.37 5.27 -11.26
N GLY A 173 -10.33 4.64 -10.72
CA GLY A 173 -8.93 4.95 -11.03
C GLY A 173 -8.44 4.44 -12.38
N GLN A 174 -9.29 3.74 -13.16
CA GLN A 174 -8.95 3.11 -14.45
C GLN A 174 -7.78 2.11 -14.36
N HIS A 175 -7.60 1.49 -13.20
CA HIS A 175 -6.62 0.44 -12.93
C HIS A 175 -7.21 -0.93 -13.28
N PHE A 176 -7.48 -1.16 -14.56
CA PHE A 176 -8.22 -2.34 -15.02
C PHE A 176 -7.50 -3.66 -14.78
N ASP A 177 -6.16 -3.67 -14.74
CA ASP A 177 -5.36 -4.85 -14.40
C ASP A 177 -5.58 -5.30 -12.95
N VAL A 178 -5.69 -4.34 -12.02
CA VAL A 178 -6.11 -4.56 -10.65
C VAL A 178 -7.57 -5.00 -10.59
N ALA A 179 -8.48 -4.32 -11.28
CA ALA A 179 -9.91 -4.66 -11.27
C ALA A 179 -10.15 -6.11 -11.73
N ILE A 180 -9.53 -6.52 -12.84
CA ILE A 180 -9.59 -7.89 -13.36
C ILE A 180 -9.03 -8.89 -12.35
N TRP A 181 -7.90 -8.55 -11.71
CA TRP A 181 -7.32 -9.42 -10.70
C TRP A 181 -8.24 -9.58 -9.48
N LEU A 182 -8.83 -8.49 -8.97
CA LEU A 182 -9.76 -8.51 -7.84
C LEU A 182 -11.00 -9.38 -8.11
N VAL A 183 -11.63 -9.25 -9.27
CA VAL A 183 -12.80 -10.07 -9.66
C VAL A 183 -12.43 -11.56 -9.77
N ARG A 184 -11.19 -11.88 -10.19
CA ARG A 184 -10.70 -13.26 -10.22
C ARG A 184 -10.47 -13.84 -8.82
N MET A 185 -10.10 -13.00 -7.85
CA MET A 185 -9.91 -13.43 -6.46
C MET A 185 -11.24 -13.56 -5.72
N ASN A 186 -12.16 -12.61 -5.91
CA ASN A 186 -13.49 -12.65 -5.33
C ASN A 186 -14.52 -12.13 -6.34
N ARG A 187 -15.32 -13.05 -6.91
CA ARG A 187 -16.33 -12.71 -7.90
C ARG A 187 -17.49 -11.90 -7.31
N GLU A 188 -17.77 -12.03 -6.02
CA GLU A 188 -18.88 -11.34 -5.36
C GLU A 188 -18.68 -9.82 -5.36
N LEU A 189 -17.43 -9.34 -5.39
CA LEU A 189 -17.12 -7.90 -5.50
C LEU A 189 -17.78 -7.25 -6.72
N ALA A 190 -17.96 -7.99 -7.81
CA ALA A 190 -18.57 -7.47 -9.03
C ALA A 190 -20.06 -7.16 -8.88
N MET A 191 -20.71 -7.79 -7.89
CA MET A 191 -22.14 -7.62 -7.59
C MET A 191 -22.39 -6.62 -6.47
N GLU A 192 -21.34 -6.23 -5.74
CA GLU A 192 -21.44 -5.19 -4.71
C GLU A 192 -21.78 -3.84 -5.33
N LYS A 193 -22.49 -3.03 -4.57
CA LYS A 193 -22.85 -1.67 -4.92
C LYS A 193 -22.12 -0.69 -4.03
N ASP A 194 -21.74 0.46 -4.60
CA ASP A 194 -21.25 1.60 -3.84
C ASP A 194 -22.39 2.34 -3.11
N GLU A 195 -22.05 3.42 -2.41
CA GLU A 195 -23.02 4.27 -1.68
C GLU A 195 -24.10 4.90 -2.60
N LYS A 196 -23.89 4.91 -3.91
CA LYS A 196 -24.85 5.42 -4.91
C LYS A 196 -25.67 4.30 -5.53
N GLU A 197 -25.65 3.11 -4.92
CA GLU A 197 -26.31 1.90 -5.42
C GLU A 197 -25.80 1.43 -6.79
N LEU A 198 -24.57 1.82 -7.16
CA LEU A 198 -23.98 1.47 -8.45
C LEU A 198 -22.98 0.32 -8.30
N THR A 199 -23.08 -0.67 -9.19
CA THR A 199 -22.04 -1.69 -9.32
C THR A 199 -20.81 -1.15 -10.06
N CYS A 200 -19.68 -1.84 -9.96
CA CYS A 200 -18.47 -1.47 -10.69
C CYS A 200 -18.69 -1.44 -12.22
N LEU A 201 -19.55 -2.31 -12.77
CA LEU A 201 -19.89 -2.32 -14.19
C LEU A 201 -20.71 -1.09 -14.59
N GLN A 202 -21.64 -0.66 -13.73
CA GLN A 202 -22.41 0.56 -13.94
C GLN A 202 -21.53 1.82 -13.84
N LEU A 203 -20.55 1.84 -12.93
CA LEU A 203 -19.54 2.90 -12.90
C LEU A 203 -18.70 2.92 -14.19
N LEU A 204 -18.26 1.75 -14.66
CA LEU A 204 -17.50 1.62 -15.90
C LEU A 204 -18.29 2.14 -17.11
N ALA A 205 -19.59 1.84 -17.19
CA ALA A 205 -20.47 2.33 -18.25
C ALA A 205 -20.61 3.87 -18.28
N LYS A 206 -20.41 4.55 -17.14
CA LYS A 206 -20.40 6.02 -17.03
C LYS A 206 -19.08 6.66 -17.48
N MET A 207 -18.11 5.86 -17.95
CA MET A 207 -16.81 6.33 -18.43
C MET A 207 -16.63 6.01 -19.93
N PRO A 208 -17.45 6.56 -20.85
CA PRO A 208 -17.44 6.19 -22.27
C PRO A 208 -16.05 6.29 -22.92
N GLN A 209 -15.23 7.24 -22.50
CA GLN A 209 -13.87 7.47 -22.98
C GLN A 209 -12.91 6.27 -22.80
N VAL A 210 -13.20 5.34 -21.90
CA VAL A 210 -12.36 4.14 -21.70
C VAL A 210 -12.66 3.05 -22.73
N PHE A 211 -13.77 3.18 -23.45
CA PHE A 211 -14.17 2.26 -24.50
C PHE A 211 -13.75 2.77 -25.88
N ARG A 212 -13.24 1.85 -26.70
CA ARG A 212 -12.81 2.13 -28.06
C ARG A 212 -13.93 2.70 -28.94
N SER A 213 -15.18 2.34 -28.68
CA SER A 213 -16.36 2.81 -29.43
C SER A 213 -16.59 4.32 -29.33
N HIS A 214 -16.03 4.99 -28.31
CA HIS A 214 -16.26 6.42 -28.05
C HIS A 214 -14.97 7.26 -28.11
N THR A 215 -13.83 6.69 -28.49
CA THR A 215 -12.58 7.42 -28.71
C THR A 215 -12.23 7.41 -30.19
N HIS A 216 -12.13 8.59 -30.81
CA HIS A 216 -11.70 8.74 -32.20
C HIS A 216 -10.21 8.36 -32.31
N MET A 217 -9.91 7.06 -32.46
CA MET A 217 -8.55 6.57 -32.64
C MET A 217 -8.13 6.77 -34.09
N GLY A 218 -7.18 7.66 -34.34
CA GLY A 218 -6.47 7.71 -35.62
C GLY A 218 -5.75 6.38 -35.93
N LEU A 219 -5.41 6.15 -37.19
CA LEU A 219 -4.83 4.91 -37.74
C LEU A 219 -3.78 4.24 -36.84
N VAL A 220 -2.83 5.01 -36.31
CA VAL A 220 -1.72 4.49 -35.47
C VAL A 220 -2.22 3.92 -34.14
N LYS A 221 -3.16 4.57 -33.47
CA LYS A 221 -3.74 4.07 -32.21
C LYS A 221 -4.58 2.81 -32.44
N SER A 222 -5.25 2.72 -33.59
CA SER A 222 -6.05 1.55 -33.99
C SER A 222 -5.18 0.31 -34.19
N ILE A 223 -4.02 0.46 -34.84
CA ILE A 223 -3.07 -0.64 -35.07
C ILE A 223 -2.47 -1.13 -33.76
N ILE A 224 -2.00 -0.23 -32.89
CA ILE A 224 -1.41 -0.59 -31.60
C ILE A 224 -2.45 -1.32 -30.71
N TYR A 225 -3.71 -0.88 -30.73
CA TYR A 225 -4.79 -1.50 -29.95
C TYR A 225 -5.10 -2.94 -30.38
N HIS A 226 -5.07 -3.23 -31.69
CA HIS A 226 -5.28 -4.58 -32.18
C HIS A 226 -4.08 -5.49 -31.92
N CYS A 227 -2.85 -4.96 -32.02
CA CYS A 227 -1.65 -5.78 -31.80
C CYS A 227 -1.44 -6.18 -30.33
N THR A 228 -1.94 -5.41 -29.36
CA THR A 228 -1.80 -5.75 -27.92
C THR A 228 -2.89 -6.70 -27.41
N PHE A 229 -4.05 -6.77 -28.08
CA PHE A 229 -5.15 -7.67 -27.70
C PHE A 229 -5.21 -8.98 -28.50
N SER A 230 -4.47 -9.10 -29.61
CA SER A 230 -4.41 -10.32 -30.42
C SER A 230 -3.32 -11.33 -30.00
N ILE A 231 -2.65 -11.14 -28.85
CA ILE A 231 -1.65 -12.08 -28.31
C ILE A 231 -2.04 -12.56 -26.90
N LEU A 232 -3.34 -12.74 -26.66
CA LEU A 232 -3.89 -13.44 -25.48
C LEU A 232 -4.80 -14.57 -25.93
#